data_AF-A0A068RFY6-F1
#
_entry.id   AF-A0A068RFY6-F1
#
_cell.length_a   1.000
_cell.length_b   1.000
_cell.length_c   1.000
_cell.angle_alpha   90.00
_cell.angle_beta   90.00
_cell.angle_gamma   90.00
#
_symmetry.space_group_name_H-M   'P 1'
#
loop_
_entity.id
_entity.type
_entity.pdbx_description
1 polymer ?
#
loop_
_entity_poly.entity_id
_entity_poly.type
_entity_poly.pdbx_seq_one_letter_code
_entity_poly.pdbx_strand_id
1 'polypeptide(L)'
;MFDLISHLTEKGIQHTVSDNGHITVGSWPGYLDLSGTSITALPDGLTVGGSLYLSGTSITALPDGLTVGGSLYLSGTGITTLPDGLTVGGWLDLSGTGITTLPDGLTVGGYLDLSYTRITALPANLSVGGWLDLRGTSITALPDNLSVGGSLDLSGTRITALPDELTVGGSLYLSGTSITALPENFCCRSLYLDPERISNIAYRKGCGRSDRTIFAAWTGKEIRIAAGCFFYTLDAFERAVDVKYTGKAADDYKQAARECVDELTKKLGKWGEC
;
A
#
# COMPACT_ATOMS: atom_id res chain seq x y z
N MET A 1 -19.97 27.80 -15.64
CA MET A 1 -18.55 27.42 -15.52
C MET A 1 -18.17 27.66 -14.07
N PHE A 2 -17.56 26.69 -13.39
CA PHE A 2 -17.12 26.87 -12.01
C PHE A 2 -16.00 27.91 -12.00
N ASP A 3 -16.13 28.95 -11.18
CA ASP A 3 -15.11 29.98 -11.00
C ASP A 3 -14.36 29.74 -9.69
N LEU A 4 -13.11 29.30 -9.81
CA LEU A 4 -12.28 28.96 -8.67
C LEU A 4 -11.97 30.19 -7.80
N ILE A 5 -11.67 31.35 -8.40
CA ILE A 5 -11.32 32.55 -7.65
C ILE A 5 -12.53 33.02 -6.84
N SER A 6 -13.70 33.12 -7.49
CA SER A 6 -14.94 33.47 -6.79
C SER A 6 -15.22 32.50 -5.63
N HIS A 7 -15.06 31.19 -5.85
CA HIS A 7 -15.23 30.20 -4.78
C HIS A 7 -14.26 30.41 -3.61
N LEU A 8 -12.97 30.63 -3.89
CA LEU A 8 -11.95 30.86 -2.88
C LEU A 8 -12.27 32.12 -2.06
N THR A 9 -12.66 33.22 -2.70
CA THR A 9 -13.06 34.47 -2.05
C THR A 9 -14.31 34.29 -1.19
N GLU A 10 -15.36 33.65 -1.71
CA GLU A 10 -16.61 33.41 -0.98
C GLU A 10 -16.40 32.55 0.27
N LYS A 11 -15.49 31.57 0.20
CA LYS A 11 -15.16 30.68 1.34
C LYS A 11 -14.08 31.25 2.27
N GLY A 12 -13.54 32.44 1.98
CA GLY A 12 -12.47 33.05 2.76
C GLY A 12 -11.17 32.25 2.75
N ILE A 13 -10.96 31.43 1.72
CA ILE A 13 -9.74 30.61 1.56
C ILE A 13 -8.60 31.53 1.14
N GLN A 14 -7.50 31.51 1.89
CA GLN A 14 -6.33 32.32 1.59
C GLN A 14 -5.68 31.87 0.27
N HIS A 15 -5.52 32.80 -0.66
CA HIS A 15 -4.92 32.54 -1.96
C HIS A 15 -4.23 33.78 -2.52
N THR A 16 -3.31 33.56 -3.45
CA THR A 16 -2.71 34.62 -4.28
C THR A 16 -2.90 34.29 -5.75
N VAL A 17 -2.96 35.33 -6.57
CA VAL A 17 -2.98 35.24 -8.03
C VAL A 17 -1.83 36.10 -8.54
N SER A 18 -0.88 35.51 -9.25
CA SER A 18 0.25 36.23 -9.85
C SER A 18 -0.15 36.93 -11.15
N ASP A 19 0.73 37.79 -11.66
CA ASP A 19 0.52 38.53 -12.92
C ASP A 19 0.33 37.61 -14.14
N ASN A 20 0.87 36.39 -14.10
CA ASN A 20 0.68 35.37 -15.14
C ASN A 20 -0.51 34.43 -14.87
N GLY A 21 -1.36 34.73 -13.88
CA GLY A 21 -2.57 33.98 -13.58
C GLY A 21 -2.38 32.70 -12.77
N HIS A 22 -1.18 32.42 -12.26
CA HIS A 22 -0.98 31.26 -11.37
C HIS A 22 -1.68 31.51 -10.04
N ILE A 23 -2.43 30.50 -9.60
CA ILE A 23 -3.18 30.55 -8.35
C ILE A 23 -2.43 29.72 -7.32
N THR A 24 -2.07 30.33 -6.19
CA THR A 24 -1.50 29.60 -5.05
C THR A 24 -2.51 29.62 -3.91
N VAL A 25 -2.94 28.43 -3.46
CA VAL A 25 -3.93 28.28 -2.39
C VAL A 25 -3.25 27.82 -1.09
N GLY A 26 -3.20 28.74 -0.13
CA GLY A 26 -2.66 28.55 1.21
C GLY A 26 -1.19 28.11 1.28
N SER A 27 -0.63 28.18 2.49
CA SER A 27 0.58 27.45 2.88
C SER A 27 0.19 26.24 3.73
N TRP A 28 1.07 25.25 3.85
CA TRP A 28 0.86 24.19 4.83
C TRP A 28 0.94 24.76 6.26
N PRO A 29 0.03 24.40 7.19
CA PRO A 29 -1.15 23.54 7.01
C PRO A 29 -2.36 24.27 6.38
N GLY A 30 -3.06 23.61 5.45
CA GLY A 30 -4.27 24.13 4.79
C GLY A 30 -4.96 23.09 3.91
N TYR A 31 -6.13 23.40 3.36
CA TYR A 31 -6.76 22.56 2.34
C TYR A 31 -7.65 23.37 1.38
N LEU A 32 -7.84 22.82 0.18
CA LEU A 32 -8.83 23.24 -0.80
C LEU A 32 -9.79 22.09 -1.03
N ASP A 33 -11.05 22.26 -0.59
CA ASP A 33 -12.10 21.27 -0.81
C ASP A 33 -13.05 21.72 -1.93
N LEU A 34 -12.98 21.02 -3.05
CA LEU A 34 -13.87 21.20 -4.20
C LEU A 34 -14.77 19.96 -4.40
N SER A 35 -14.83 19.06 -3.42
CA SER A 35 -15.59 17.83 -3.52
C SER A 35 -17.07 18.12 -3.77
N GLY A 36 -17.67 17.37 -4.69
CA GLY A 36 -19.09 17.54 -5.05
C GLY A 36 -19.45 18.89 -5.70
N THR A 37 -18.48 19.75 -6.02
CA THR A 37 -18.73 20.96 -6.81
C THR A 37 -18.93 20.62 -8.30
N SER A 38 -19.43 21.57 -9.08
CA SER A 38 -19.60 21.44 -10.53
C SER A 38 -18.30 21.70 -11.33
N ILE A 39 -17.13 21.65 -10.69
CA ILE A 39 -15.86 21.85 -11.36
C ILE A 39 -15.59 20.73 -12.37
N THR A 40 -15.14 21.13 -13.56
CA THR A 40 -14.83 20.23 -14.67
C THR A 40 -13.35 20.25 -15.07
N ALA A 41 -12.61 21.29 -14.66
CA ALA A 41 -11.18 21.43 -14.89
C ALA A 41 -10.56 22.35 -13.82
N LEU A 42 -9.30 22.09 -13.47
CA LEU A 42 -8.49 23.02 -12.68
C LEU A 42 -7.76 23.98 -13.63
N PRO A 43 -7.47 25.21 -13.21
CA PRO A 43 -6.66 26.13 -14.01
C PRO A 43 -5.19 25.70 -14.04
N ASP A 44 -4.53 25.99 -15.16
CA ASP A 44 -3.09 25.83 -15.31
C ASP A 44 -2.33 26.67 -14.25
N GLY A 45 -1.20 26.16 -13.78
CA GLY A 45 -0.39 26.87 -12.78
C GLY A 45 -0.98 26.88 -11.36
N LEU A 46 -1.99 26.06 -11.07
CA LEU A 46 -2.52 25.89 -9.72
C LEU A 46 -1.48 25.23 -8.80
N THR A 47 -1.23 25.86 -7.66
CA THR A 47 -0.44 25.30 -6.55
C THR A 47 -1.29 25.24 -5.29
N VAL A 48 -1.36 24.08 -4.64
CA VAL A 48 -2.05 23.91 -3.36
C VAL A 48 -1.02 23.54 -2.30
N GLY A 49 -0.74 24.45 -1.36
CA GLY A 49 0.26 24.20 -0.32
C GLY A 49 -0.14 23.09 0.65
N GLY A 50 -1.44 22.85 0.79
CA GLY A 50 -2.02 21.82 1.64
C GLY A 50 -2.68 20.68 0.86
N SER A 51 -3.77 20.13 1.39
CA SER A 51 -4.51 19.04 0.72
C SER A 51 -5.53 19.57 -0.29
N LEU A 52 -5.73 18.84 -1.38
CA LEU A 52 -6.70 19.12 -2.44
C LEU A 52 -7.73 17.98 -2.52
N TYR A 53 -9.00 18.29 -2.29
CA TYR A 53 -10.09 17.33 -2.38
C TYR A 53 -10.93 17.60 -3.64
N LEU A 54 -10.97 16.61 -4.54
CA LEU A 54 -11.70 16.65 -5.81
C LEU A 54 -12.67 15.48 -5.94
N SER A 55 -12.90 14.74 -4.85
CA SER A 55 -13.71 13.52 -4.88
C SER A 55 -15.13 13.82 -5.37
N GLY A 56 -15.63 12.97 -6.26
CA GLY A 56 -16.96 13.10 -6.86
C GLY A 56 -17.17 14.31 -7.77
N THR A 57 -16.10 14.99 -8.21
CA THR A 57 -16.19 16.05 -9.22
C THR A 57 -16.21 15.48 -10.65
N SER A 58 -16.55 16.31 -11.64
CA SER A 58 -16.54 15.93 -13.06
C SER A 58 -15.17 16.14 -13.73
N ILE A 59 -14.09 16.26 -12.96
CA ILE A 59 -12.73 16.40 -13.48
C ILE A 59 -12.31 15.12 -14.21
N THR A 60 -11.75 15.28 -15.41
CA THR A 60 -11.24 14.18 -16.24
C THR A 60 -9.73 14.25 -16.49
N ALA A 61 -9.08 15.39 -16.19
CA ALA A 61 -7.64 15.58 -16.29
C ALA A 61 -7.16 16.60 -15.24
N LEU A 62 -5.91 16.45 -14.78
CA LEU A 62 -5.21 17.46 -13.98
C LEU A 62 -4.30 18.29 -14.90
N PRO A 63 -4.11 19.58 -14.61
CA PRO A 63 -3.22 20.43 -15.39
C PRO A 63 -1.76 20.04 -15.17
N ASP A 64 -0.94 20.26 -16.19
CA ASP A 64 0.51 20.08 -16.09
C ASP A 64 1.09 21.02 -15.03
N GLY A 65 2.08 20.52 -14.27
CA GLY A 65 2.73 21.28 -13.21
C GLY A 65 1.90 21.49 -11.94
N LEU A 66 0.74 20.84 -11.80
CA LEU A 66 -0.02 20.82 -10.53
C LEU A 66 0.89 20.34 -9.39
N THR A 67 0.99 21.16 -8.34
CA THR A 67 1.73 20.82 -7.12
C THR A 67 0.80 20.78 -5.93
N VAL A 68 0.81 19.66 -5.18
CA VAL A 68 0.02 19.48 -3.95
C VAL A 68 0.95 19.13 -2.80
N GLY A 69 1.13 20.07 -1.86
CA GLY A 69 2.02 19.89 -0.72
C GLY A 69 1.50 18.89 0.32
N GLY A 70 0.18 18.73 0.40
CA GLY A 70 -0.50 17.76 1.25
C GLY A 70 -1.01 16.54 0.48
N SER A 71 -2.25 16.12 0.78
CA SER A 71 -2.92 14.98 0.14
C SER A 71 -3.78 15.40 -1.05
N LEU A 72 -3.88 14.56 -2.07
CA LEU A 72 -4.72 14.72 -3.25
C LEU A 72 -5.78 13.59 -3.31
N TYR A 73 -7.05 13.96 -3.26
CA TYR A 73 -8.17 13.02 -3.29
C TYR A 73 -8.94 13.13 -4.61
N LEU A 74 -8.93 12.06 -5.41
CA LEU A 74 -9.50 11.98 -6.77
C LEU A 74 -10.55 10.87 -6.91
N SER A 75 -10.92 10.21 -5.82
CA SER A 75 -11.90 9.12 -5.83
C SER A 75 -13.23 9.57 -6.45
N GLY A 76 -13.77 8.73 -7.35
CA GLY A 76 -15.02 9.02 -8.07
C GLY A 76 -14.94 10.14 -9.11
N THR A 77 -13.74 10.57 -9.50
CA THR A 77 -13.54 11.46 -10.67
C THR A 77 -13.43 10.66 -11.97
N GLY A 78 -13.51 11.34 -13.12
CA GLY A 78 -13.29 10.77 -14.45
C GLY A 78 -11.81 10.68 -14.86
N ILE A 79 -10.87 10.80 -13.93
CA ILE A 79 -9.43 10.73 -14.19
C ILE A 79 -9.06 9.36 -14.78
N THR A 80 -8.29 9.40 -15.86
CA THR A 80 -7.74 8.21 -16.53
C THR A 80 -6.21 8.24 -16.64
N THR A 81 -5.59 9.41 -16.48
CA THR A 81 -4.14 9.63 -16.50
C THR A 81 -3.75 10.72 -15.50
N LEU A 82 -2.50 10.71 -15.05
CA LEU A 82 -1.91 11.80 -14.25
C LEU A 82 -0.87 12.53 -15.10
N PRO A 83 -0.65 13.84 -14.88
CA PRO A 83 0.38 14.59 -15.57
C PRO A 83 1.78 14.13 -15.12
N ASP A 84 2.73 14.25 -16.04
CA ASP A 84 4.14 13.98 -15.74
C ASP A 84 4.66 14.94 -14.67
N GLY A 85 5.53 14.45 -13.78
CA GLY A 85 6.11 15.26 -12.70
C GLY A 85 5.16 15.60 -11.54
N LEU A 86 3.95 15.04 -11.50
CA LEU A 86 3.05 15.19 -10.35
C LEU A 86 3.75 14.76 -9.06
N THR A 87 3.75 15.67 -8.08
CA THR A 87 4.29 15.42 -6.74
C THR A 87 3.19 15.60 -5.70
N VAL A 88 3.01 14.59 -4.83
CA VAL A 88 2.06 14.61 -3.72
C VAL A 88 2.80 14.33 -2.41
N GLY A 89 2.86 15.34 -1.54
CA GLY A 89 3.59 15.21 -0.27
C GLY A 89 2.93 14.27 0.74
N GLY A 90 1.60 14.15 0.69
CA GLY A 90 0.78 13.34 1.59
C GLY A 90 0.21 12.09 0.92
N TRP A 91 -1.11 11.96 0.96
CA TRP A 91 -1.84 10.82 0.41
C TRP A 91 -2.33 11.10 -1.00
N LEU A 92 -2.27 10.11 -1.89
CA LEU A 92 -2.87 10.15 -3.21
C LEU A 92 -3.95 9.08 -3.30
N ASP A 93 -5.22 9.50 -3.29
CA ASP A 93 -6.37 8.61 -3.43
C ASP A 93 -6.90 8.64 -4.87
N LEU A 94 -6.67 7.54 -5.59
CA LEU A 94 -7.16 7.30 -6.96
C LEU A 94 -8.21 6.18 -6.98
N SER A 95 -8.73 5.78 -5.81
CA SER A 95 -9.61 4.63 -5.69
C SER A 95 -10.85 4.76 -6.59
N GLY A 96 -11.16 3.68 -7.31
CA GLY A 96 -12.30 3.61 -8.22
C GLY A 96 -12.24 4.54 -9.44
N THR A 97 -11.11 5.21 -9.70
CA THR A 97 -10.92 6.00 -10.94
C THR A 97 -10.65 5.09 -12.15
N GLY A 98 -10.73 5.68 -13.35
CA GLY A 98 -10.46 4.98 -14.61
C GLY A 98 -8.98 4.81 -14.93
N ILE A 99 -8.07 5.11 -14.00
CA ILE A 99 -6.63 5.12 -14.25
C ILE A 99 -6.10 3.73 -14.66
N THR A 100 -5.30 3.71 -15.72
CA THR A 100 -4.68 2.48 -16.28
C THR A 100 -3.17 2.43 -16.11
N THR A 101 -2.52 3.59 -15.98
CA THR A 101 -1.07 3.74 -15.86
C THR A 101 -0.73 4.90 -14.93
N LEU A 102 0.42 4.82 -14.27
CA LEU A 102 1.01 5.95 -13.52
C LEU A 102 2.16 6.55 -14.32
N PRO A 103 2.44 7.85 -14.19
CA PRO A 103 3.58 8.48 -14.82
C PRO A 103 4.88 7.97 -14.20
N ASP A 104 5.93 7.96 -15.01
CA ASP A 104 7.27 7.63 -14.54
C ASP A 104 7.75 8.65 -13.50
N GLY A 105 8.40 8.18 -12.44
CA GLY A 105 8.91 9.04 -11.37
C GLY A 105 7.86 9.58 -10.39
N LEU A 106 6.61 9.11 -10.45
CA LEU A 106 5.59 9.46 -9.45
C LEU A 106 6.11 9.19 -8.04
N THR A 107 6.08 10.24 -7.21
CA THR A 107 6.49 10.17 -5.80
C THR A 107 5.31 10.51 -4.91
N VAL A 108 4.99 9.61 -3.98
CA VAL A 108 3.94 9.80 -2.97
C VAL A 108 4.56 9.68 -1.58
N GLY A 109 4.58 10.78 -0.83
CA GLY A 109 5.23 10.82 0.48
C GLY A 109 4.53 9.95 1.53
N GLY A 110 3.21 9.74 1.40
CA GLY A 110 2.39 8.95 2.31
C GLY A 110 1.71 7.75 1.63
N TYR A 111 0.38 7.74 1.67
CA TYR A 111 -0.45 6.63 1.18
C TYR A 111 -0.79 6.78 -0.30
N LEU A 112 -0.71 5.69 -1.07
CA LEU A 112 -1.18 5.61 -2.46
C LEU A 112 -2.30 4.58 -2.55
N ASP A 113 -3.52 5.05 -2.79
CA ASP A 113 -4.69 4.20 -3.03
C ASP A 113 -4.95 4.02 -4.53
N LEU A 114 -4.75 2.81 -5.03
CA LEU A 114 -5.09 2.42 -6.41
C LEU A 114 -6.20 1.37 -6.41
N SER A 115 -6.90 1.18 -5.29
CA SER A 115 -7.89 0.12 -5.17
C SER A 115 -9.02 0.32 -6.18
N TYR A 116 -9.47 -0.79 -6.76
CA TYR A 116 -10.54 -0.83 -7.77
C TYR A 116 -10.27 0.04 -9.02
N THR A 117 -9.00 0.36 -9.31
CA THR A 117 -8.59 0.98 -10.58
C THR A 117 -8.35 -0.08 -11.65
N ARG A 118 -8.07 0.36 -12.89
CA ARG A 118 -7.76 -0.51 -14.03
C ARG A 118 -6.27 -0.70 -14.25
N ILE A 119 -5.44 -0.40 -13.24
CA ILE A 119 -4.00 -0.60 -13.32
C ILE A 119 -3.64 -2.07 -13.53
N THR A 120 -2.70 -2.30 -14.45
CA THR A 120 -2.13 -3.61 -14.77
C THR A 120 -0.63 -3.71 -14.46
N ALA A 121 0.06 -2.57 -14.31
CA ALA A 121 1.49 -2.50 -14.00
C ALA A 121 1.82 -1.20 -13.26
N LEU A 122 2.85 -1.24 -12.41
CA LEU A 122 3.42 -0.06 -11.75
C LEU A 122 4.68 0.39 -12.48
N PRO A 123 5.01 1.70 -12.48
CA PRO A 123 6.25 2.19 -13.05
C PRO A 123 7.45 1.68 -12.22
N ALA A 124 8.58 1.45 -12.88
CA ALA A 124 9.75 0.84 -12.26
C ALA A 124 10.30 1.65 -11.07
N ASN A 125 10.17 2.98 -11.12
CA ASN A 125 10.70 3.87 -10.09
C ASN A 125 9.63 4.41 -9.14
N LEU A 126 8.53 3.68 -8.96
CA LEU A 126 7.48 4.08 -8.01
C LEU A 126 8.03 4.08 -6.58
N SER A 127 7.90 5.21 -5.89
CA SER A 127 8.25 5.35 -4.48
C SER A 127 7.04 5.75 -3.65
N VAL A 128 6.70 4.92 -2.65
CA VAL A 128 5.60 5.15 -1.72
C VAL A 128 6.14 5.13 -0.29
N GLY A 129 6.15 6.30 0.36
CA GLY A 129 6.69 6.44 1.72
C GLY A 129 5.83 5.76 2.80
N GLY A 130 4.53 5.61 2.54
CA GLY A 130 3.56 4.99 3.45
C GLY A 130 2.98 3.70 2.87
N TRP A 131 1.65 3.60 2.85
CA TRP A 131 0.96 2.38 2.42
C TRP A 131 0.63 2.46 0.91
N LEU A 132 0.78 1.34 0.20
CA LEU A 132 0.30 1.11 -1.17
C LEU A 132 -0.86 0.10 -1.19
N ASP A 133 -2.04 0.51 -1.66
CA ASP A 133 -3.21 -0.36 -1.82
C ASP A 133 -3.50 -0.64 -3.30
N LEU A 134 -3.43 -1.91 -3.67
CA LEU A 134 -3.65 -2.43 -5.02
C LEU A 134 -4.86 -3.36 -5.10
N ARG A 135 -5.70 -3.43 -4.06
CA ARG A 135 -6.85 -4.34 -4.02
C ARG A 135 -7.78 -4.13 -5.20
N GLY A 136 -8.26 -5.21 -5.79
CA GLY A 136 -9.20 -5.15 -6.91
C GLY A 136 -8.62 -4.58 -8.21
N THR A 137 -7.31 -4.37 -8.29
CA THR A 137 -6.62 -4.08 -9.56
C THR A 137 -6.35 -5.35 -10.36
N SER A 138 -5.97 -5.19 -11.62
CA SER A 138 -5.61 -6.32 -12.51
C SER A 138 -4.10 -6.57 -12.56
N ILE A 139 -3.35 -6.14 -11.54
CA ILE A 139 -1.90 -6.30 -11.49
C ILE A 139 -1.51 -7.79 -11.41
N THR A 140 -0.49 -8.17 -12.19
CA THR A 140 0.02 -9.55 -12.27
C THR A 140 1.48 -9.68 -11.82
N ALA A 141 2.22 -8.57 -11.75
CA ALA A 141 3.60 -8.51 -11.30
C ALA A 141 3.91 -7.14 -10.68
N LEU A 142 4.90 -7.10 -9.78
CA LEU A 142 5.44 -5.87 -9.22
C LEU A 142 6.80 -5.57 -9.86
N PRO A 143 7.24 -4.30 -9.89
CA PRO A 143 8.62 -3.96 -10.24
C PRO A 143 9.62 -4.59 -9.26
N ASP A 144 10.76 -5.05 -9.78
CA ASP A 144 11.81 -5.72 -8.99
C ASP A 144 12.35 -4.85 -7.84
N ASN A 145 12.43 -3.54 -8.05
CA ASN A 145 12.97 -2.57 -7.11
C ASN A 145 11.88 -1.83 -6.30
N LEU A 146 10.66 -2.37 -6.24
CA LEU A 146 9.58 -1.77 -5.46
C LEU A 146 9.92 -1.76 -3.96
N SER A 147 9.85 -0.58 -3.36
CA SER A 147 9.99 -0.39 -1.91
C SER A 147 8.79 0.39 -1.38
N VAL A 148 8.19 -0.11 -0.30
CA VAL A 148 7.03 0.48 0.35
C VAL A 148 7.37 0.75 1.81
N GLY A 149 7.41 2.03 2.22
CA GLY A 149 7.82 2.40 3.57
C GLY A 149 6.83 1.96 4.67
N GLY A 150 5.57 1.76 4.32
CA GLY A 150 4.49 1.27 5.17
C GLY A 150 3.97 -0.11 4.74
N SER A 151 2.65 -0.27 4.67
CA SER A 151 2.01 -1.54 4.30
C SER A 151 1.82 -1.67 2.79
N LEU A 152 1.72 -2.91 2.30
CA LEU A 152 1.39 -3.22 0.91
C LEU A 152 0.19 -4.18 0.91
N ASP A 153 -0.90 -3.76 0.28
CA ASP A 153 -2.11 -4.58 0.13
C ASP A 153 -2.29 -5.05 -1.31
N LEU A 154 -2.09 -6.35 -1.53
CA LEU A 154 -2.27 -7.04 -2.81
C LEU A 154 -3.52 -7.93 -2.79
N SER A 155 -4.37 -7.80 -1.78
CA SER A 155 -5.46 -8.75 -1.56
C SER A 155 -6.43 -8.78 -2.75
N GLY A 156 -6.77 -10.00 -3.19
CA GLY A 156 -7.65 -10.21 -4.34
C GLY A 156 -7.08 -9.81 -5.71
N THR A 157 -5.79 -9.51 -5.81
CA THR A 157 -5.12 -9.28 -7.11
C THR A 157 -4.76 -10.60 -7.82
N ARG A 158 -4.36 -10.51 -9.08
CA ARG A 158 -3.96 -11.67 -9.90
C ARG A 158 -2.44 -11.93 -9.86
N ILE A 159 -1.74 -11.32 -8.93
CA ILE A 159 -0.29 -11.48 -8.78
C ILE A 159 0.07 -12.95 -8.49
N THR A 160 1.08 -13.46 -9.18
CA THR A 160 1.51 -14.87 -9.09
C THR A 160 2.82 -15.06 -8.33
N ALA A 161 3.63 -14.01 -8.23
CA ALA A 161 4.90 -14.01 -7.52
C ALA A 161 5.19 -12.60 -6.99
N LEU A 162 5.96 -12.54 -5.90
CA LEU A 162 6.56 -11.31 -5.42
C LEU A 162 8.00 -11.22 -5.94
N PRO A 163 8.56 -10.03 -6.16
CA PRO A 163 9.96 -9.88 -6.48
C PRO A 163 10.83 -10.31 -5.31
N ASP A 164 12.01 -10.84 -5.62
CA ASP A 164 13.04 -11.10 -4.61
C ASP A 164 13.49 -9.78 -3.97
N GLU A 165 13.93 -9.81 -2.71
CA GLU A 165 14.35 -8.62 -1.94
C GLU A 165 13.25 -7.55 -1.72
N LEU A 166 11.97 -7.87 -2.01
CA LEU A 166 10.84 -6.97 -1.75
C LEU A 166 10.87 -6.46 -0.31
N THR A 167 10.88 -5.14 -0.15
CA THR A 167 10.91 -4.48 1.17
C THR A 167 9.62 -3.74 1.44
N VAL A 168 8.92 -4.17 2.50
CA VAL A 168 7.69 -3.55 3.01
C VAL A 168 7.93 -3.20 4.49
N GLY A 169 7.91 -1.92 4.85
CA GLY A 169 8.20 -1.51 6.23
C GLY A 169 7.13 -1.93 7.25
N GLY A 170 5.91 -2.21 6.78
CA GLY A 170 4.74 -2.57 7.56
C GLY A 170 4.17 -3.95 7.25
N SER A 171 2.86 -4.02 7.05
CA SER A 171 2.13 -5.26 6.80
C SER A 171 2.06 -5.57 5.31
N LEU A 172 2.26 -6.84 4.95
CA LEU A 172 2.08 -7.38 3.61
C LEU A 172 0.83 -8.25 3.57
N TYR A 173 -0.16 -7.86 2.76
CA TYR A 173 -1.43 -8.58 2.61
C TYR A 173 -1.49 -9.25 1.23
N LEU A 174 -1.60 -10.58 1.24
CA LEU A 174 -1.55 -11.46 0.06
C LEU A 174 -2.79 -12.37 -0.06
N SER A 175 -3.80 -12.19 0.79
CA SER A 175 -5.00 -13.04 0.78
C SER A 175 -5.75 -12.91 -0.55
N GLY A 176 -6.18 -14.03 -1.12
CA GLY A 176 -6.85 -14.06 -2.42
C GLY A 176 -5.95 -13.77 -3.63
N THR A 177 -4.62 -13.71 -3.47
CA THR A 177 -3.67 -13.61 -4.60
C THR A 177 -3.49 -14.96 -5.32
N SER A 178 -2.76 -15.01 -6.42
CA SER A 178 -2.38 -16.28 -7.08
C SER A 178 -1.00 -16.79 -6.68
N ILE A 179 -0.41 -16.24 -5.62
CA ILE A 179 0.90 -16.65 -5.10
C ILE A 179 0.81 -18.06 -4.52
N THR A 180 1.78 -18.90 -4.90
CA THR A 180 1.90 -20.28 -4.40
C THR A 180 3.19 -20.54 -3.62
N ALA A 181 4.13 -19.59 -3.63
CA ALA A 181 5.37 -19.65 -2.86
C ALA A 181 5.82 -18.22 -2.53
N LEU A 182 6.39 -18.04 -1.34
CA LEU A 182 7.04 -16.78 -0.96
C LEU A 182 8.43 -16.68 -1.60
N PRO A 183 8.87 -15.48 -2.03
CA PRO A 183 10.19 -15.28 -2.63
C PRO A 183 11.29 -15.41 -1.59
N GLU A 184 12.54 -15.38 -2.03
CA GLU A 184 13.67 -15.26 -1.12
C GLU A 184 13.93 -13.79 -0.76
N ASN A 185 14.50 -13.59 0.42
CA ASN A 185 15.00 -12.33 0.96
C ASN A 185 13.99 -11.17 1.10
N PHE A 186 12.69 -11.41 0.92
CA PHE A 186 11.69 -10.39 1.22
C PHE A 186 11.65 -10.03 2.72
N CYS A 187 11.24 -8.79 3.00
CA CYS A 187 11.14 -8.27 4.35
C CYS A 187 9.79 -7.57 4.58
N CYS A 188 9.11 -7.95 5.67
CA CYS A 188 7.93 -7.25 6.17
C CYS A 188 7.83 -7.38 7.69
N ARG A 189 7.03 -6.52 8.32
CA ARG A 189 6.75 -6.58 9.77
C ARG A 189 5.63 -7.56 10.12
N SER A 190 4.69 -7.76 9.20
CA SER A 190 3.54 -8.65 9.39
C SER A 190 3.14 -9.23 8.05
N LEU A 191 2.75 -10.51 8.04
CA LEU A 191 2.44 -11.23 6.81
C LEU A 191 1.04 -11.85 6.93
N TYR A 192 0.15 -11.48 6.01
CA TYR A 192 -1.21 -11.99 5.91
C TYR A 192 -1.38 -12.67 4.57
N LEU A 193 -1.72 -13.96 4.57
CA LEU A 193 -1.85 -14.78 3.37
C LEU A 193 -2.82 -15.94 3.60
N ASP A 194 -3.16 -16.65 2.54
CA ASP A 194 -3.96 -17.89 2.59
C ASP A 194 -3.00 -19.09 2.71
N PRO A 195 -2.77 -19.63 3.91
CA PRO A 195 -1.66 -20.56 4.16
C PRO A 195 -1.81 -21.88 3.40
N GLU A 196 -3.04 -22.29 3.06
CA GLU A 196 -3.26 -23.54 2.31
C GLU A 196 -2.70 -23.51 0.90
N ARG A 197 -2.41 -22.31 0.35
CA ARG A 197 -1.97 -22.14 -1.03
C ARG A 197 -0.45 -22.03 -1.17
N ILE A 198 0.26 -21.87 -0.07
CA ILE A 198 1.69 -21.56 -0.07
C ILE A 198 2.48 -22.84 0.22
N SER A 199 3.32 -23.26 -0.73
CA SER A 199 4.02 -24.55 -0.68
C SER A 199 5.23 -24.53 0.26
N ASN A 200 5.89 -23.38 0.40
CA ASN A 200 7.12 -23.20 1.18
C ASN A 200 6.88 -22.65 2.59
N ILE A 201 5.73 -23.01 3.19
CA ILE A 201 5.43 -22.76 4.61
C ILE A 201 4.97 -24.04 5.31
N ALA A 202 4.90 -23.97 6.63
CA ALA A 202 4.15 -24.91 7.46
C ALA A 202 3.29 -24.11 8.44
N TYR A 203 2.06 -24.55 8.69
CA TYR A 203 1.10 -23.78 9.46
C TYR A 203 0.25 -24.62 10.41
N ARG A 204 -0.29 -23.96 11.42
CA ARG A 204 -1.30 -24.48 12.35
C ARG A 204 -2.43 -23.46 12.47
N LYS A 205 -3.66 -23.95 12.48
CA LYS A 205 -4.86 -23.13 12.71
C LYS A 205 -5.35 -23.33 14.13
N GLY A 206 -6.14 -22.36 14.61
CA GLY A 206 -6.76 -22.42 15.93
C GLY A 206 -5.79 -22.49 17.10
N CYS A 207 -4.66 -21.80 16.97
CA CYS A 207 -3.61 -21.82 17.98
C CYS A 207 -3.95 -20.86 19.13
N GLY A 208 -3.84 -21.40 20.34
CA GLY A 208 -3.99 -20.66 21.59
C GLY A 208 -5.38 -20.02 21.76
N ARG A 209 -5.48 -19.08 22.70
CA ARG A 209 -6.78 -18.49 23.12
C ARG A 209 -7.47 -17.64 22.04
N SER A 210 -6.74 -17.14 21.04
CA SER A 210 -7.30 -16.23 20.03
C SER A 210 -7.65 -16.93 18.71
N ASP A 211 -7.67 -18.27 18.69
CA ASP A 211 -7.95 -19.08 17.49
C ASP A 211 -7.07 -18.67 16.30
N ARG A 212 -5.79 -18.38 16.58
CA ARG A 212 -4.91 -17.73 15.60
C ARG A 212 -4.32 -18.76 14.63
N THR A 213 -4.15 -18.37 13.37
CA THR A 213 -3.27 -19.10 12.46
C THR A 213 -1.81 -18.69 12.69
N ILE A 214 -0.95 -19.66 12.95
CA ILE A 214 0.51 -19.48 13.01
C ILE A 214 1.12 -20.20 11.82
N PHE A 215 2.12 -19.59 11.19
CA PHE A 215 2.90 -20.29 10.18
C PHE A 215 4.37 -19.92 10.22
N ALA A 216 5.22 -20.90 9.92
CA ALA A 216 6.64 -20.73 9.67
C ALA A 216 6.85 -20.54 8.17
N ALA A 217 7.66 -19.56 7.79
CA ALA A 217 8.01 -19.26 6.41
C ALA A 217 9.53 -19.16 6.24
N TRP A 218 10.05 -19.71 5.15
CA TRP A 218 11.45 -19.55 4.75
C TRP A 218 11.62 -18.24 3.98
N THR A 219 12.64 -17.46 4.33
CA THR A 219 12.93 -16.18 3.67
C THR A 219 14.23 -16.21 2.87
N GLY A 220 14.77 -17.37 2.49
CA GLY A 220 16.11 -17.48 1.88
C GLY A 220 17.28 -17.37 2.88
N LYS A 221 17.07 -16.73 4.03
CA LYS A 221 18.09 -16.53 5.08
C LYS A 221 17.78 -17.29 6.37
N GLU A 222 16.52 -17.27 6.80
CA GLU A 222 16.08 -17.84 8.07
C GLU A 222 14.60 -18.26 8.00
N ILE A 223 14.16 -19.04 8.98
CA ILE A 223 12.74 -19.31 9.20
C ILE A 223 12.16 -18.22 10.10
N ARG A 224 11.05 -17.62 9.67
CA ARG A 224 10.28 -16.65 10.45
C ARG A 224 8.88 -17.16 10.78
N ILE A 225 8.38 -16.79 11.95
CA ILE A 225 7.04 -17.09 12.43
C ILE A 225 6.13 -15.91 12.13
N ALA A 226 5.04 -16.16 11.42
CA ALA A 226 3.93 -15.24 11.25
C ALA A 226 2.82 -15.53 12.25
N ALA A 227 2.37 -14.51 12.99
CA ALA A 227 1.27 -14.61 13.93
C ALA A 227 0.59 -13.24 14.16
N GLY A 228 -0.31 -12.85 13.26
CA GLY A 228 -0.93 -11.51 13.30
C GLY A 228 0.05 -10.42 12.91
N CYS A 229 0.24 -9.42 13.77
CA CYS A 229 1.17 -8.32 13.53
C CYS A 229 2.65 -8.68 13.75
N PHE A 230 2.97 -9.97 13.77
CA PHE A 230 4.29 -10.51 14.09
C PHE A 230 4.83 -11.30 12.90
N PHE A 231 6.04 -10.98 12.44
CA PHE A 231 6.79 -11.76 11.46
C PHE A 231 8.31 -11.72 11.74
N TYR A 232 8.77 -12.55 12.68
CA TYR A 232 10.18 -12.59 13.12
C TYR A 232 10.62 -14.00 13.49
N THR A 233 11.85 -14.16 14.02
CA THR A 233 12.41 -15.46 14.43
C THR A 233 11.57 -16.16 15.49
N LEU A 234 11.74 -17.49 15.60
CA LEU A 234 11.10 -18.31 16.64
C LEU A 234 11.40 -17.78 18.04
N ASP A 235 12.66 -17.47 18.35
CA ASP A 235 13.05 -16.94 19.66
C ASP A 235 12.35 -15.61 19.99
N ALA A 236 12.23 -14.72 19.00
CA ALA A 236 11.51 -13.47 19.17
C ALA A 236 10.01 -13.72 19.40
N PHE A 237 9.45 -14.73 18.73
CA PHE A 237 8.05 -15.12 18.90
C PHE A 237 7.80 -15.64 20.30
N GLU A 238 8.63 -16.56 20.80
CA GLU A 238 8.48 -17.12 22.13
C GLU A 238 8.60 -16.06 23.22
N ARG A 239 9.55 -15.14 23.11
CA ARG A 239 9.65 -13.98 24.01
C ARG A 239 8.41 -13.09 23.96
N ALA A 240 7.89 -12.81 22.76
CA ALA A 240 6.67 -12.00 22.61
C ALA A 240 5.43 -12.72 23.22
N VAL A 241 5.37 -14.04 23.11
CA VAL A 241 4.33 -14.86 23.76
C VAL A 241 4.45 -14.77 25.28
N ASP A 242 5.64 -14.89 25.86
CA ASP A 242 5.84 -14.81 27.32
C ASP A 242 5.47 -13.45 27.91
N VAL A 243 5.66 -12.37 27.15
CA VAL A 243 5.24 -11.02 27.57
C VAL A 243 3.71 -10.91 27.62
N LYS A 244 2.99 -11.62 26.75
CA LYS A 244 1.55 -11.41 26.53
C LYS A 244 0.65 -12.49 27.13
N TYR A 245 1.15 -13.70 27.27
CA TYR A 245 0.40 -14.88 27.68
C TYR A 245 1.17 -15.65 28.75
N THR A 246 0.45 -16.44 29.55
CA THR A 246 1.04 -17.30 30.58
C THR A 246 0.35 -18.66 30.62
N GLY A 247 1.01 -19.64 31.25
CA GLY A 247 0.50 -21.00 31.41
C GLY A 247 0.18 -21.69 30.08
N LYS A 248 -0.84 -22.55 30.09
CA LYS A 248 -1.20 -23.39 28.94
C LYS A 248 -1.37 -22.60 27.63
N ALA A 249 -1.93 -21.39 27.68
CA ALA A 249 -2.11 -20.59 26.48
C ALA A 249 -0.78 -20.19 25.84
N ALA A 250 0.23 -19.82 26.64
CA ALA A 250 1.56 -19.51 26.15
C ALA A 250 2.23 -20.77 25.58
N ASP A 251 2.14 -21.88 26.31
CA ASP A 251 2.70 -23.17 25.89
C ASP A 251 2.12 -23.63 24.54
N ASP A 252 0.80 -23.52 24.37
CA ASP A 252 0.11 -23.88 23.12
C ASP A 252 0.58 -23.03 21.93
N TYR A 253 0.78 -21.71 22.10
CA TYR A 253 1.32 -20.86 21.03
C TYR A 253 2.74 -21.26 20.64
N LYS A 254 3.62 -21.46 21.62
CA LYS A 254 5.03 -21.82 21.38
C LYS A 254 5.14 -23.20 20.75
N GLN A 255 4.39 -24.17 21.25
CA GLN A 255 4.36 -25.51 20.71
C GLN A 255 3.93 -25.51 19.24
N ALA A 256 2.85 -24.80 18.91
CA ALA A 256 2.39 -24.68 17.52
C ALA A 256 3.45 -24.04 16.61
N ALA A 257 4.17 -23.00 17.08
CA ALA A 257 5.24 -22.38 16.31
C ALA A 257 6.43 -23.33 16.10
N ARG A 258 6.89 -24.05 17.13
CA ARG A 258 7.96 -25.06 17.04
C ARG A 258 7.61 -26.16 16.05
N GLU A 259 6.38 -26.67 16.12
CA GLU A 259 5.90 -27.69 15.17
C GLU A 259 5.90 -27.20 13.72
N CYS A 260 5.54 -25.93 13.49
CA CYS A 260 5.64 -25.34 12.15
C CYS A 260 7.10 -25.29 11.68
N VAL A 261 8.04 -24.89 12.55
CA VAL A 261 9.47 -24.84 12.23
C VAL A 261 10.01 -26.23 11.92
N ASP A 262 9.69 -27.23 12.74
CA ASP A 262 10.15 -28.61 12.54
C ASP A 262 9.62 -29.20 11.22
N GLU A 263 8.34 -28.97 10.92
CA GLU A 263 7.72 -29.41 9.68
C GLU A 263 8.36 -28.71 8.46
N LEU A 264 8.53 -27.39 8.52
CA LEU A 264 9.16 -26.64 7.43
C LEU A 264 10.62 -27.04 7.23
N THR A 265 11.38 -27.23 8.31
CA THR A 265 12.79 -27.69 8.23
C THR A 265 12.89 -29.04 7.54
N LYS A 266 12.01 -29.99 7.87
CA LYS A 266 11.92 -31.28 7.17
C LYS A 266 11.50 -31.15 5.72
N LYS A 267 10.61 -30.20 5.39
CA LYS A 267 10.28 -29.88 4.00
C LYS A 267 11.55 -29.40 3.29
N LEU A 268 12.18 -28.32 3.74
CA LEU A 268 13.37 -27.73 3.11
C LEU A 268 14.54 -28.70 2.93
N GLY A 269 14.81 -29.57 3.92
CA GLY A 269 15.85 -30.59 3.81
C GLY A 269 15.65 -31.56 2.64
N LYS A 270 14.40 -31.81 2.21
CA LYS A 270 14.08 -32.63 1.03
C LYS A 270 14.27 -31.89 -0.30
N TRP A 271 14.35 -30.56 -0.30
CA TRP A 271 14.56 -29.77 -1.53
C TRP A 271 16.05 -29.67 -1.89
N GLY A 272 16.96 -29.92 -0.94
CA GLY A 272 18.41 -29.96 -1.17
C GLY A 272 18.95 -31.32 -1.62
N GLU A 273 18.10 -32.34 -1.76
CA GLU A 273 18.48 -33.71 -2.15
C GLU A 273 18.05 -34.08 -3.60
N CYS A 274 17.56 -33.12 -4.40
CA CYS A 274 17.14 -33.34 -5.79
C CYS A 274 18.19 -32.87 -6.81
#